data_AF-A0A3Q8X7V1-F1
#
_entry.id   AF-A0A3Q8X7V1-F1
#
_cell.length_a   1.000
_cell.length_b   1.000
_cell.length_c   1.000
_cell.angle_alpha   90.00
_cell.angle_beta   90.00
_cell.angle_gamma   90.00
#
_symmetry.space_group_name_H-M   'P 1'
#
loop_
_entity.id
_entity.type
_entity.pdbx_description
1 polymer ?
#
loop_
_entity_poly.entity_id
_entity_poly.type
_entity_poly.pdbx_seq_one_letter_code
_entity_poly.pdbx_strand_id
1 'polypeptide(L)'
;MRFMLISLASTVAFIVLFLSSAWMLGGFELAFRSWVWTTAIALSVILVITFLISCIVSLQRYKQSASLLIRLIGTTVLSASILLLLFFGAFGTIFSTKPEHIVDRNGVKMVAVVTAWLDVDVDYYEHKNWLVHGKKVLISEWYGSGGYDPFTRESVPAPVRIIYYDENGKSIKSIK
;
A
#
# COMPACT_ATOMS: atom_id res chain seq x y z
N MET A 1 -27.32 -2.23 -15.78
CA MET A 1 -27.62 -1.19 -14.77
C MET A 1 -27.57 -1.71 -13.33
N ARG A 2 -28.41 -2.67 -12.88
CA ARG A 2 -28.34 -3.20 -11.49
C ARG A 2 -26.95 -3.69 -11.08
N PHE A 3 -26.30 -4.53 -11.91
CA PHE A 3 -24.96 -5.05 -11.64
C PHE A 3 -23.88 -3.95 -11.52
N MET A 4 -23.96 -2.92 -12.37
CA MET A 4 -23.05 -1.77 -12.34
C MET A 4 -23.19 -0.95 -11.07
N LEU A 5 -24.42 -0.76 -10.58
CA LEU A 5 -24.65 -0.05 -9.32
C LEU A 5 -24.13 -0.84 -8.12
N ILE A 6 -24.30 -2.17 -8.13
CA ILE A 6 -23.78 -3.06 -7.08
C ILE A 6 -22.26 -3.04 -7.06
N SER A 7 -21.59 -3.16 -8.22
CA SER A 7 -20.13 -3.12 -8.28
C SER A 7 -19.58 -1.76 -7.86
N LEU A 8 -20.20 -0.66 -8.28
CA LEU A 8 -19.83 0.68 -7.81
C LEU A 8 -19.97 0.82 -6.29
N ALA A 9 -21.12 0.44 -5.73
CA ALA A 9 -21.38 0.53 -4.30
C ALA A 9 -20.39 -0.32 -3.49
N SER A 10 -20.07 -1.52 -3.97
CA SER A 10 -19.11 -2.41 -3.31
C SER A 10 -17.69 -1.82 -3.32
N THR A 11 -17.25 -1.25 -4.45
CA THR A 11 -15.95 -0.58 -4.56
C THR A 11 -15.84 0.61 -3.61
N VAL A 12 -16.86 1.48 -3.59
CA VAL A 12 -16.88 2.66 -2.72
C VAL A 12 -16.92 2.24 -1.26
N ALA A 13 -17.78 1.28 -0.89
CA ALA A 13 -17.89 0.80 0.47
C ALA A 13 -16.57 0.22 0.97
N PHE A 14 -15.89 -0.62 0.17
CA PHE A 14 -14.59 -1.19 0.55
C PHE A 14 -13.54 -0.10 0.83
N ILE A 15 -13.38 0.87 -0.08
CA ILE A 15 -12.39 1.95 0.06
C ILE A 15 -12.71 2.81 1.29
N VAL A 16 -13.97 3.21 1.47
CA VAL A 16 -14.38 4.04 2.61
C VAL A 16 -14.17 3.30 3.93
N LEU A 17 -14.56 2.03 4.02
CA LEU A 17 -14.38 1.23 5.24
C LEU A 17 -12.89 1.04 5.57
N PHE A 18 -12.06 0.72 4.57
CA PHE A 18 -10.63 0.56 4.78
C PHE A 18 -9.97 1.85 5.26
N LEU A 19 -10.22 2.98 4.59
CA LEU A 19 -9.66 4.27 4.99
C LEU A 19 -10.16 4.72 6.37
N SER A 20 -11.44 4.48 6.67
CA SER A 20 -12.01 4.77 8.00
C SER A 20 -11.32 3.95 9.09
N SER A 21 -11.08 2.66 8.83
CA SER A 21 -10.37 1.79 9.78
C SER A 21 -8.92 2.22 10.01
N ALA A 22 -8.21 2.65 8.95
CA ALA A 22 -6.85 3.18 9.05
C ALA A 22 -6.83 4.49 9.87
N TRP A 23 -7.81 5.36 9.66
CA TRP A 23 -7.96 6.59 10.43
C TRP A 23 -8.24 6.31 11.92
N MET A 24 -9.13 5.37 12.22
CA MET A 24 -9.42 4.95 13.60
C MET A 24 -8.17 4.42 14.29
N LEU A 25 -7.40 3.53 13.63
CA LEU A 25 -6.11 3.04 14.17
C LEU A 25 -5.13 4.18 14.45
N GLY A 26 -5.09 5.18 13.56
CA GLY A 26 -4.26 6.36 13.73
C GLY A 26 -4.57 7.14 15.02
N GLY A 27 -5.82 7.13 15.49
CA GLY A 27 -6.23 7.71 16.76
C GLY A 27 -5.71 6.94 17.99
N PHE A 28 -5.38 5.66 17.85
CA PHE A 28 -4.78 4.82 18.89
C PHE A 28 -3.25 4.71 18.76
N GLU A 29 -2.61 5.59 17.99
CA GLU A 29 -1.18 5.52 17.67
C GLU A 29 -0.75 4.21 17.00
N LEU A 30 -1.67 3.57 16.26
CA LEU A 30 -1.42 2.36 15.50
C LEU A 30 -1.46 2.63 13.99
N ALA A 31 -0.79 1.78 13.24
CA ALA A 31 -0.82 1.75 11.78
C ALA A 31 -0.95 0.32 11.28
N PHE A 32 -1.62 0.16 10.13
CA PHE A 32 -1.60 -1.10 9.41
C PHE A 32 -0.20 -1.42 8.92
N ARG A 33 0.16 -2.71 8.99
CA ARG A 33 1.38 -3.25 8.38
C ARG A 33 1.39 -3.00 6.87
N SER A 34 2.57 -2.87 6.28
CA SER A 34 2.76 -2.56 4.87
C SER A 34 2.06 -3.56 3.96
N TRP A 35 2.10 -4.85 4.29
CA TRP A 35 1.40 -5.88 3.50
C TRP A 35 -0.14 -5.72 3.51
N VAL A 36 -0.71 -5.18 4.59
CA VAL A 36 -2.16 -4.88 4.68
C VAL A 36 -2.51 -3.74 3.72
N TRP A 37 -1.66 -2.71 3.64
CA TRP A 37 -1.82 -1.66 2.63
C TRP A 37 -1.71 -2.21 1.21
N THR A 38 -0.69 -3.00 0.92
CA THR A 38 -0.48 -3.59 -0.42
C THR A 38 -1.66 -4.46 -0.84
N THR A 39 -2.18 -5.29 0.07
CA THR A 39 -3.35 -6.15 -0.20
C THR A 39 -4.63 -5.34 -0.41
N ALA A 40 -4.86 -4.29 0.39
CA ALA A 40 -6.00 -3.41 0.20
C ALA A 40 -5.96 -2.65 -1.14
N ILE A 41 -4.77 -2.19 -1.57
CA ILE A 41 -4.57 -1.58 -2.89
C ILE A 41 -4.89 -2.59 -3.99
N ALA A 42 -4.34 -3.81 -3.93
CA ALA A 42 -4.59 -4.85 -4.92
C ALA A 42 -6.08 -5.20 -5.05
N LEU A 43 -6.78 -5.38 -3.92
CA LEU A 43 -8.23 -5.61 -3.90
C LEU A 43 -9.01 -4.43 -4.49
N SER A 44 -8.60 -3.20 -4.18
CA SER A 44 -9.22 -1.99 -4.75
C SER A 44 -9.09 -1.96 -6.28
N VAL A 45 -7.93 -2.32 -6.84
CA VAL A 45 -7.72 -2.40 -8.28
C VAL A 45 -8.66 -3.43 -8.92
N ILE A 46 -8.80 -4.63 -8.31
CA ILE A 46 -9.71 -5.67 -8.80
C ILE A 46 -11.18 -5.18 -8.79
N LEU A 47 -11.60 -4.50 -7.72
CA LEU A 47 -12.95 -3.96 -7.60
C LEU A 47 -13.22 -2.86 -8.65
N VAL A 48 -12.25 -1.98 -8.89
CA VAL A 48 -12.34 -0.96 -9.95
C VAL A 48 -12.43 -1.60 -11.33
N ILE A 49 -11.61 -2.61 -11.63
CA ILE A 49 -11.68 -3.35 -12.91
C ILE A 49 -13.06 -4.00 -13.08
N THR A 50 -13.57 -4.64 -12.03
CA THR A 50 -14.91 -5.26 -12.03
C THR A 50 -16.00 -4.22 -12.33
N PHE A 51 -15.89 -3.03 -11.74
CA PHE A 51 -16.77 -1.90 -12.04
C PHE A 51 -16.66 -1.44 -13.51
N LEU A 52 -15.45 -1.28 -14.04
CA LEU A 52 -15.24 -0.88 -15.45
C LEU A 52 -15.82 -1.90 -16.43
N ILE A 53 -15.64 -3.20 -16.18
CA ILE A 53 -16.28 -4.27 -16.97
C ILE A 53 -17.81 -4.14 -16.88
N SER A 54 -18.36 -3.85 -15.70
CA SER A 54 -19.79 -3.63 -15.51
C SER A 54 -20.33 -2.43 -16.31
N CYS A 55 -19.51 -1.39 -16.45
CA CYS A 55 -19.81 -0.22 -17.29
C CYS A 55 -19.85 -0.60 -18.77
N ILE A 56 -18.87 -1.37 -19.27
CA ILE A 56 -18.85 -1.86 -20.67
C ILE A 56 -20.10 -2.68 -20.96
N VAL A 57 -20.43 -3.66 -20.12
CA VAL A 57 -21.63 -4.49 -20.29
C VAL A 57 -22.90 -3.65 -20.25
N SER A 58 -22.97 -2.65 -19.38
CA SER A 58 -24.13 -1.76 -19.29
C SER A 58 -24.28 -0.87 -20.53
N LEU A 59 -23.17 -0.38 -21.10
CA LEU A 59 -23.15 0.41 -22.34
C LEU A 59 -23.65 -0.43 -23.54
N GLN A 60 -23.22 -1.69 -23.64
CA GLN A 60 -23.65 -2.61 -24.70
C GLN A 60 -25.12 -3.03 -24.59
N ARG A 61 -25.69 -3.03 -23.38
CA ARG A 61 -27.11 -3.34 -23.13
C ARG A 61 -28.04 -2.12 -23.17
N TYR A 62 -27.49 -0.91 -23.17
CA TYR A 62 -28.28 0.32 -23.24
C TYR A 62 -29.04 0.42 -24.56
N LYS A 63 -30.30 0.89 -24.58
CA LYS A 63 -31.22 0.90 -25.74
C LYS A 63 -30.52 1.09 -27.09
N GLN A 64 -30.89 0.28 -28.08
CA GLN A 64 -30.36 0.24 -29.47
C GLN A 64 -30.42 1.59 -30.23
N SER A 65 -31.10 2.60 -29.66
CA SER A 65 -31.14 3.99 -30.16
C SER A 65 -29.86 4.79 -29.90
N ALA A 66 -28.95 4.32 -29.04
CA ALA A 66 -27.64 4.95 -28.91
C ALA A 66 -26.85 4.75 -30.21
N SER A 67 -26.22 5.82 -30.71
CA SER A 67 -25.43 5.72 -31.93
C SER A 67 -24.29 4.70 -31.73
N LEU A 68 -24.06 3.86 -32.74
CA LEU A 68 -22.99 2.85 -32.74
C LEU A 68 -21.63 3.45 -32.38
N LEU A 69 -21.39 4.69 -32.79
CA LEU A 69 -20.20 5.48 -32.46
C LEU A 69 -19.99 5.66 -30.95
N ILE A 70 -21.02 6.03 -30.18
CA ILE A 70 -20.90 6.22 -28.73
C ILE A 70 -20.52 4.91 -28.05
N ARG A 71 -21.10 3.79 -28.49
CA ARG A 71 -20.80 2.47 -27.95
C ARG A 71 -19.36 2.04 -28.25
N LEU A 72 -18.88 2.26 -29.47
CA LEU A 72 -17.51 1.96 -29.87
C LEU A 72 -16.52 2.80 -29.07
N ILE A 73 -16.68 4.13 -29.07
CA ILE A 73 -15.79 5.04 -28.35
C ILE A 73 -15.78 4.71 -26.86
N GLY A 74 -16.95 4.57 -26.24
CA GLY A 74 -17.04 4.28 -24.80
C GLY A 74 -16.40 2.94 -24.42
N THR A 75 -16.58 1.90 -25.24
CA THR A 75 -15.95 0.59 -24.99
C THR A 75 -14.43 0.68 -25.13
N THR A 76 -13.93 1.38 -26.15
CA THR A 76 -12.49 1.56 -26.37
C THR A 76 -11.84 2.32 -25.22
N VAL A 77 -12.46 3.42 -24.77
CA VAL A 77 -11.97 4.23 -23.64
C VAL A 77 -11.92 3.40 -22.36
N LEU A 78 -13.01 2.70 -22.02
CA LEU A 78 -13.07 1.88 -20.80
C LEU A 78 -12.06 0.72 -20.84
N SER A 79 -11.86 0.11 -22.01
CA SER A 79 -10.88 -0.97 -22.17
C SER A 79 -9.44 -0.45 -22.03
N ALA A 80 -9.13 0.72 -22.60
CA ALA A 80 -7.85 1.39 -22.41
C ALA A 80 -7.62 1.75 -20.93
N SER A 81 -8.66 2.22 -20.21
CA SER A 81 -8.57 2.48 -18.77
C SER A 81 -8.22 1.23 -17.98
N ILE A 82 -8.77 0.06 -18.32
CA ILE A 82 -8.42 -1.22 -17.68
C ILE A 82 -6.94 -1.55 -17.92
N LEU A 83 -6.44 -1.40 -19.15
CA LEU A 83 -5.02 -1.67 -19.47
C LEU A 83 -4.07 -0.74 -18.70
N LEU A 84 -4.41 0.55 -18.63
CA LEU A 84 -3.65 1.52 -17.84
C LEU A 84 -3.66 1.18 -16.36
N LEU A 85 -4.81 0.80 -15.80
CA LEU A 85 -4.92 0.38 -14.40
C LEU A 85 -4.12 -0.89 -14.11
N LEU A 86 -4.10 -1.86 -15.02
CA LEU A 86 -3.27 -3.06 -14.86
C LEU A 86 -1.78 -2.71 -14.89
N PHE A 87 -1.37 -1.85 -15.84
CA PHE A 87 0.02 -1.42 -15.95
C PHE A 87 0.46 -0.61 -14.72
N PHE A 88 -0.20 0.50 -14.44
CA PHE A 88 0.15 1.36 -13.30
C PHE A 88 -0.15 0.72 -11.95
N GLY A 89 -1.20 -0.11 -11.86
CA GLY A 89 -1.53 -0.85 -10.64
C GLY A 89 -0.47 -1.88 -10.30
N ALA A 90 0.01 -2.66 -11.28
CA ALA A 90 1.10 -3.60 -11.07
C ALA A 90 2.38 -2.89 -10.61
N PHE A 91 2.77 -1.81 -11.30
CA PHE A 91 3.89 -0.98 -10.88
C PHE A 91 3.69 -0.43 -9.46
N GLY A 92 2.53 0.14 -9.16
CA GLY A 92 2.19 0.68 -7.84
C GLY A 92 2.30 -0.35 -6.72
N THR A 93 1.86 -1.59 -6.95
CA THR A 93 1.98 -2.66 -5.94
C THR A 93 3.42 -3.07 -5.69
N ILE A 94 4.26 -3.15 -6.72
CA ILE A 94 5.68 -3.51 -6.58
C ILE A 94 6.40 -2.41 -5.78
N PHE A 95 6.18 -1.15 -6.12
CA PHE A 95 6.81 -0.02 -5.41
C PHE A 95 6.23 0.25 -4.02
N SER A 96 4.99 -0.15 -3.76
CA SER A 96 4.38 -0.04 -2.44
C SER A 96 4.80 -1.16 -1.49
N THR A 97 5.36 -2.26 -2.01
CA THR A 97 5.77 -3.39 -1.16
C THR A 97 7.07 -3.02 -0.46
N LYS A 98 6.96 -2.64 0.80
CA LYS A 98 8.10 -2.45 1.68
C LYS A 98 8.39 -3.78 2.39
N PRO A 99 9.59 -4.37 2.24
CA PRO A 99 9.97 -5.55 3.01
C PRO A 99 9.85 -5.26 4.51
N GLU A 100 9.24 -6.19 5.24
CA GLU A 100 9.08 -6.09 6.68
C GLU A 100 9.69 -7.30 7.36
N HIS A 101 10.47 -7.05 8.40
CA HIS A 101 11.10 -8.09 9.21
C HIS A 101 10.71 -7.92 10.66
N ILE A 102 10.47 -9.04 11.35
CA ILE A 102 10.27 -9.04 12.79
C ILE A 102 11.62 -9.32 13.42
N VAL A 103 12.10 -8.37 14.21
CA VAL A 103 13.42 -8.45 14.85
C VAL A 103 13.31 -8.24 16.35
N ASP A 104 14.28 -8.74 17.09
CA ASP A 104 14.47 -8.41 18.50
C ASP A 104 15.62 -7.41 18.62
N ARG A 105 15.37 -6.26 19.26
CA ARG A 105 16.37 -5.25 19.56
C ARG A 105 16.34 -4.98 21.06
N ASN A 106 17.42 -5.35 21.74
CA ASN A 106 17.59 -5.16 23.18
C ASN A 106 16.43 -5.75 24.03
N GLY A 107 15.88 -6.90 23.62
CA GLY A 107 14.77 -7.57 24.31
C GLY A 107 13.39 -7.01 23.96
N VAL A 108 13.31 -6.08 23.00
CA VAL A 108 12.06 -5.52 22.51
C VAL A 108 11.81 -6.00 21.08
N LYS A 109 10.66 -6.64 20.86
CA LYS A 109 10.23 -7.11 19.55
C LYS A 109 9.74 -5.93 18.70
N MET A 110 10.33 -5.77 17.53
CA MET A 110 10.06 -4.65 16.62
C MET A 110 9.76 -5.13 15.21
N VAL A 111 9.17 -4.23 14.43
CA VAL A 111 8.93 -4.37 13.00
C VAL A 111 9.89 -3.45 12.27
N ALA A 112 10.87 -4.02 11.60
CA ALA A 112 11.78 -3.31 10.72
C ALA A 112 11.14 -3.20 9.34
N VAL A 113 10.87 -1.97 8.89
CA VAL A 113 10.32 -1.67 7.56
C VAL A 113 11.43 -1.08 6.71
N VAL A 114 11.77 -1.79 5.63
CA VAL A 114 12.87 -1.41 4.74
C VAL A 114 12.35 -0.53 3.61
N THR A 115 12.97 0.63 3.43
CA THR A 115 12.80 1.49 2.25
C THR A 115 14.14 1.53 1.52
N ALA A 116 14.21 0.89 0.35
CA ALA A 116 15.46 0.70 -0.40
C ALA A 116 15.27 1.10 -1.87
N TRP A 117 15.22 2.41 -2.15
CA TRP A 117 14.99 2.92 -3.51
C TRP A 117 16.24 3.58 -4.09
N LEU A 118 16.64 4.71 -3.50
CA LEU A 118 17.91 5.39 -3.79
C LEU A 118 18.86 5.22 -2.61
N ASP A 119 18.31 5.38 -1.42
CA ASP A 119 18.94 5.11 -0.15
C ASP A 119 18.24 3.94 0.54
N VAL A 120 19.01 3.23 1.37
CA VAL A 120 18.56 2.09 2.15
C VAL A 120 18.35 2.56 3.59
N ASP A 121 17.08 2.78 3.93
CA ASP A 121 16.62 3.16 5.25
C ASP A 121 15.81 2.02 5.88
N VAL A 122 15.99 1.81 7.18
CA VAL A 122 15.24 0.83 7.96
C VAL A 122 14.62 1.54 9.16
N ASP A 123 13.30 1.65 9.14
CA ASP A 123 12.53 2.23 10.24
C ASP A 123 11.97 1.12 11.12
N TYR A 124 12.17 1.26 12.42
CA TYR A 124 11.72 0.30 13.42
C TYR A 124 10.50 0.82 14.15
N TYR A 125 9.46 0.01 14.16
CA TYR A 125 8.20 0.28 14.84
C TYR A 125 7.94 -0.77 15.91
N GLU A 126 7.15 -0.41 16.91
CA GLU A 126 6.72 -1.37 17.93
C GLU A 126 5.88 -2.50 17.30
N HIS A 127 6.25 -3.75 17.58
CA HIS A 127 5.46 -4.89 17.14
C HIS A 127 4.22 -5.07 18.02
N LYS A 128 3.02 -5.01 17.43
CA LYS A 128 1.77 -5.28 18.13
C LYS A 128 1.20 -6.64 17.76
N ASN A 129 0.92 -6.87 16.48
CA ASN A 129 0.43 -8.16 15.99
C ASN A 129 0.68 -8.30 14.47
N TRP A 130 0.01 -9.28 13.86
CA TRP A 130 0.11 -9.59 12.44
C TRP A 130 -0.43 -8.48 11.50
N LEU A 131 -1.45 -7.74 11.93
CA LEU A 131 -2.15 -6.74 11.10
C LEU A 131 -1.65 -5.32 11.33
N VAL A 132 -1.21 -5.01 12.55
CA VAL A 132 -0.86 -3.65 12.96
C VAL A 132 0.49 -3.58 13.68
N HIS A 133 1.12 -2.42 13.57
CA HIS A 133 2.30 -2.01 14.32
C HIS A 133 2.09 -0.61 14.93
N GLY A 134 2.99 -0.19 15.81
CA GLY A 134 2.98 1.19 16.32
C GLY A 134 3.18 2.19 15.18
N LYS A 135 2.53 3.35 15.25
CA LYS A 135 2.60 4.39 14.22
C LYS A 135 3.91 5.20 14.27
N LYS A 136 4.52 5.31 15.45
CA LYS A 136 5.74 6.09 15.67
C LYS A 136 6.99 5.26 15.36
N VAL A 137 7.94 5.88 14.66
CA VAL A 137 9.28 5.32 14.44
C VAL A 137 10.04 5.41 15.76
N LEU A 138 10.61 4.30 16.22
CA LEU A 138 11.43 4.24 17.43
C LEU A 138 12.92 4.38 17.11
N ILE A 139 13.34 3.76 16.01
CA ILE A 139 14.72 3.78 15.51
C ILE A 139 14.66 3.94 14.00
N SER A 140 15.55 4.75 13.44
CA SER A 140 15.78 4.81 11.99
C SER A 140 17.26 4.56 11.72
N GLU A 141 17.54 3.62 10.83
CA GLU A 141 18.89 3.23 10.44
C GLU A 141 19.10 3.49 8.94
N TRP A 142 20.17 4.20 8.60
CA TRP A 142 20.57 4.44 7.22
C TRP A 142 21.80 3.59 6.88
N TYR A 143 21.72 2.86 5.77
CA TYR A 143 22.72 1.89 5.31
C TYR A 143 23.51 2.35 4.08
N GLY A 144 23.33 3.61 3.67
CA GLY A 144 23.94 4.14 2.45
C GLY A 144 23.04 4.04 1.23
N SER A 145 23.58 4.45 0.10
CA SER A 145 22.87 4.41 -1.17
C SER A 145 22.81 2.99 -1.75
N GLY A 146 21.66 2.64 -2.33
CA GLY A 146 21.42 1.33 -2.94
C GLY A 146 19.94 0.93 -3.00
N GLY A 147 19.69 -0.23 -3.60
CA GLY A 147 18.36 -0.85 -3.71
C GLY A 147 18.39 -2.30 -3.24
N TYR A 148 18.79 -2.52 -1.99
CA TYR A 148 18.87 -3.86 -1.39
C TYR A 148 18.24 -3.89 0.00
N ASP A 149 17.81 -5.07 0.42
CA ASP A 149 17.31 -5.31 1.77
C ASP A 149 18.45 -5.80 2.68
N PRO A 150 18.83 -5.07 3.75
CA PRO A 150 19.90 -5.45 4.66
C PRO A 150 19.72 -6.83 5.31
N PHE A 151 18.48 -7.29 5.48
CA PHE A 151 18.15 -8.55 6.15
C PHE A 151 18.23 -9.78 5.24
N THR A 152 18.47 -9.60 3.93
CA THR A 152 18.61 -10.72 2.98
C THR A 152 20.03 -11.29 2.92
N ARG A 153 21.00 -10.64 3.57
CA ARG A 153 22.39 -11.09 3.62
C ARG A 153 22.61 -12.05 4.79
N GLU A 154 23.61 -12.94 4.68
CA GLU A 154 23.99 -13.86 5.76
C GLU A 154 24.32 -13.14 7.07
N SER A 155 24.91 -11.96 6.96
CA SER A 155 25.10 -11.03 8.08
C SER A 155 24.54 -9.66 7.71
N VAL A 156 23.72 -9.12 8.61
CA VAL A 156 23.18 -7.77 8.46
C VAL A 156 24.36 -6.78 8.55
N PRO A 157 24.60 -5.93 7.54
CA PRO A 157 25.68 -4.96 7.58
C PRO A 157 25.52 -3.98 8.75
N ALA A 158 26.59 -3.33 9.17
CA ALA A 158 26.47 -2.24 10.15
C ALA A 158 25.82 -1.01 9.48
N PRO A 159 24.82 -0.37 10.10
CA PRO A 159 24.26 0.86 9.59
C PRO A 159 25.28 2.00 9.67
N VAL A 160 25.26 2.90 8.69
CA VAL A 160 26.12 4.09 8.61
C VAL A 160 25.62 5.19 9.55
N ARG A 161 24.31 5.22 9.82
CA ARG A 161 23.73 6.13 10.81
C ARG A 161 22.59 5.47 11.54
N ILE A 162 22.51 5.71 12.85
CA ILE A 162 21.37 5.29 13.68
C ILE A 162 20.80 6.53 14.36
N ILE A 163 19.49 6.70 14.28
CA ILE A 163 18.73 7.74 14.99
C ILE A 163 17.71 7.07 15.90
N TYR A 164 17.72 7.45 17.17
CA TYR A 164 16.74 7.02 18.16
C TYR A 164 15.75 8.15 18.42
N TYR A 165 14.48 7.79 18.55
CA TYR A 165 13.38 8.72 18.80
C TYR A 165 12.75 8.47 20.16
N ASP A 166 12.24 9.53 20.79
CA ASP A 166 11.40 9.42 21.98
C ASP A 166 9.93 9.10 21.63
N GLU A 167 9.12 8.95 22.67
CA GLU A 167 7.67 8.72 22.56
C GLU A 167 6.92 9.86 21.85
N ASN A 168 7.54 11.04 21.71
CA ASN A 168 6.99 12.20 20.99
C ASN A 168 7.48 12.28 19.53
N GLY A 169 8.30 11.33 19.07
CA GLY A 169 8.89 11.32 17.73
C GLY A 169 10.04 12.31 17.55
N LYS A 170 10.61 12.83 18.64
CA LYS A 170 11.78 13.72 18.61
C LYS A 170 13.05 12.89 18.71
N SER A 171 14.06 13.24 17.92
CA SER A 171 15.36 12.55 17.98
C SER A 171 16.07 12.82 19.30
N ILE A 172 16.47 11.74 19.98
CA ILE A 172 17.15 11.79 21.29
C ILE A 172 18.63 11.43 21.19
N LYS A 173 19.02 10.63 20.18
CA LYS A 173 20.40 10.22 19.98
C LYS A 173 20.66 9.92 18.52
N SER A 174 21.81 10.36 18.00
CA SER A 174 22.31 9.96 16.69
C SER A 174 23.72 9.41 16.81
N ILE A 175 23.95 8.27 16.17
CA ILE A 175 25.27 7.63 16.06
C ILE A 175 25.63 7.63 14.57
N LYS A 176 26.85 8.06 14.26
CA LYS A 176 27.46 7.99 12.93
C LYS A 176 28.65 7.05 12.97
#